data_AF-A0A969I9B5-F1
#
_entry.id   AF-A0A969I9B5-F1
#
_cell.length_a   1.000
_cell.length_b   1.000
_cell.length_c   1.000
_cell.angle_alpha   90.00
_cell.angle_beta   90.00
_cell.angle_gamma   90.00
#
_symmetry.space_group_name_H-M   'P 1'
#
loop_
_entity.id
_entity.type
_entity.pdbx_description
1 polymer ?
#
loop_
_entity_poly.entity_id
_entity_poly.type
_entity_poly.pdbx_seq_one_letter_code
_entity_poly.pdbx_strand_id
1 'polypeptide(L)'
;ARRRQRTGSPRFATAILKSATRGSEYWAVFKRKLDFGTKLAYEIASERLMGKSAPTAAPVTTSSTPPAKVDRAKGTLSPPDMLPEWRGKPAKSGA
;
A
#
# COMPACT_ATOMS: atom_id res chain seq x y z
N ALA A 1 1.61 -55.69 16.15
CA ALA A 1 1.47 -54.21 16.21
C ALA A 1 1.16 -53.67 14.80
N ARG A 2 -0.07 -53.25 14.53
CA ARG A 2 -0.45 -52.67 13.21
C ARG A 2 -0.11 -51.18 13.20
N ARG A 3 0.91 -50.80 12.43
CA ARG A 3 1.31 -49.40 12.20
C ARG A 3 0.19 -48.74 11.38
N ARG A 4 -0.66 -47.93 12.02
CA ARG A 4 -1.65 -47.09 11.31
C ARG A 4 -0.88 -46.10 10.46
N GLN A 5 -0.85 -46.31 9.14
CA GLN A 5 -0.40 -45.26 8.24
C GLN A 5 -1.40 -44.11 8.33
N ARG A 6 -0.93 -42.95 8.79
CA ARG A 6 -1.68 -41.70 8.67
C ARG A 6 -1.72 -41.34 7.19
N THR A 7 -2.75 -41.78 6.49
CA THR A 7 -3.06 -41.27 5.15
C THR A 7 -3.42 -39.79 5.31
N GLY A 8 -2.46 -38.91 5.06
CA GLY A 8 -2.69 -37.47 5.04
C GLY A 8 -3.81 -37.14 4.07
N SER A 9 -4.81 -36.40 4.52
CA SER A 9 -5.97 -36.08 3.69
C SER A 9 -5.52 -35.26 2.46
N PRO A 10 -5.90 -35.66 1.23
CA PRO A 10 -5.44 -35.03 -0.02
C PRO A 10 -5.84 -33.54 -0.14
N ARG A 11 -6.81 -33.10 0.67
CA ARG A 11 -7.24 -31.69 0.78
C ARG A 11 -6.14 -30.79 1.36
N PHE A 12 -5.31 -31.28 2.28
CA PHE A 12 -4.23 -30.49 2.85
C PHE A 12 -3.04 -30.38 1.90
N ALA A 13 -2.69 -31.47 1.20
CA ALA A 13 -1.61 -31.44 0.21
C ALA A 13 -1.89 -30.41 -0.90
N THR A 14 -3.12 -30.39 -1.41
CA THR A 14 -3.53 -29.42 -2.44
C THR A 14 -3.58 -27.97 -1.92
N ALA A 15 -3.98 -27.75 -0.68
CA ALA A 15 -3.96 -26.42 -0.07
C ALA A 15 -2.53 -25.88 0.13
N ILE A 16 -1.61 -26.73 0.60
CA ILE A 16 -0.20 -26.36 0.79
C ILE A 16 0.45 -26.00 -0.55
N LEU A 17 0.21 -26.79 -1.60
CA LEU A 17 0.72 -26.52 -2.94
C LEU A 17 0.19 -25.19 -3.48
N LYS A 18 -1.12 -24.90 -3.33
CA LYS A 18 -1.71 -23.62 -3.76
C LYS A 18 -1.10 -22.42 -3.04
N SER A 19 -0.87 -22.53 -1.73
CA SER A 19 -0.25 -21.47 -0.93
C SER A 19 1.22 -21.26 -1.31
N ALA A 20 1.96 -22.34 -1.57
CA ALA A 20 3.35 -22.25 -2.02
C ALA A 20 3.48 -21.58 -3.39
N THR A 21 2.62 -21.92 -4.36
CA THR A 21 2.61 -21.29 -5.68
C THR A 21 2.33 -19.80 -5.57
N ARG A 22 1.28 -19.39 -4.86
CA ARG A 22 0.96 -17.97 -4.64
C ARG A 22 2.06 -17.24 -3.89
N GLY A 23 2.67 -17.88 -2.88
CA GLY A 23 3.80 -17.33 -2.16
C GLY A 23 4.98 -17.02 -3.08
N SER A 24 5.28 -17.92 -4.02
CA SER A 24 6.36 -17.73 -4.99
C SER A 24 6.08 -16.56 -5.96
N GLU A 25 4.83 -16.37 -6.36
CA GLU A 25 4.40 -15.26 -7.23
C GLU A 25 4.56 -13.91 -6.52
N TYR A 26 4.06 -13.80 -5.28
CA TYR A 26 4.21 -12.57 -4.50
C TYR A 26 5.67 -12.25 -4.20
N TRP A 27 6.48 -13.26 -3.91
CA TRP A 27 7.91 -13.10 -3.71
C TRP A 27 8.63 -12.59 -4.96
N ALA A 28 8.24 -13.08 -6.15
CA ALA A 28 8.80 -12.60 -7.41
C ALA A 28 8.48 -11.12 -7.66
N VAL A 29 7.23 -10.69 -7.41
CA VAL A 29 6.83 -9.28 -7.53
C VAL A 29 7.57 -8.42 -6.52
N PHE A 30 7.70 -8.89 -5.28
CA PHE A 30 8.44 -8.18 -4.23
C PHE A 30 9.90 -7.95 -4.63
N LYS A 31 10.61 -9.00 -5.10
CA LYS A 31 12.01 -8.88 -5.56
C LYS A 31 12.16 -7.84 -6.67
N ARG A 32 11.26 -7.82 -7.66
CA ARG A 32 11.30 -6.81 -8.74
C ARG A 32 11.16 -5.38 -8.21
N LYS A 33 10.29 -5.16 -7.22
CA LYS A 33 10.14 -3.84 -6.57
C LYS A 33 11.37 -3.47 -5.75
N LEU A 34 11.97 -4.44 -5.07
CA LEU A 34 13.18 -4.25 -4.27
C LEU A 34 14.39 -3.93 -5.17
N ASP A 35 14.54 -4.60 -6.30
CA ASP A 35 15.62 -4.34 -7.27
C ASP A 35 15.54 -2.91 -7.82
N PHE A 36 14.32 -2.42 -8.11
CA PHE A 36 14.13 -1.02 -8.51
C PHE A 36 14.46 -0.05 -7.38
N GLY A 37 13.91 -0.29 -6.18
CA GLY A 37 14.13 0.59 -5.03
C GLY A 37 15.59 0.68 -4.60
N THR A 38 16.32 -0.44 -4.64
CA THR A 38 17.76 -0.48 -4.32
C THR A 38 18.60 0.25 -5.36
N LYS A 39 18.30 0.09 -6.67
CA LYS A 39 18.96 0.85 -7.74
C LYS A 39 18.73 2.35 -7.59
N LEU A 40 17.49 2.78 -7.34
CA LEU A 40 17.15 4.19 -7.13
C LEU A 40 17.86 4.77 -5.90
N ALA A 41 17.84 4.05 -4.78
CA ALA A 41 18.51 4.49 -3.56
C ALA A 41 20.02 4.58 -3.77
N TYR A 42 20.62 3.62 -4.49
CA TYR A 42 22.02 3.64 -4.85
C TYR A 42 22.36 4.81 -5.77
N GLU A 43 21.54 5.09 -6.78
CA GLU A 43 21.70 6.23 -7.69
C GLU A 43 21.70 7.55 -6.90
N ILE A 44 20.67 7.80 -6.08
CA ILE A 44 20.59 9.00 -5.22
C ILE A 44 21.78 9.11 -4.27
N ALA A 45 22.18 8.00 -3.63
CA ALA A 45 23.32 8.00 -2.72
C ALA A 45 24.63 8.27 -3.46
N SER A 46 24.81 7.68 -4.65
CA SER A 46 26.00 7.87 -5.47
C SER A 46 26.12 9.28 -6.04
N GLU A 47 25.01 9.90 -6.46
CA GLU A 47 24.96 11.29 -6.90
C GLU A 47 25.36 12.26 -5.78
N ARG A 48 24.86 12.01 -4.57
CA ARG A 48 25.25 12.79 -3.38
C ARG A 48 26.71 12.60 -3.00
N LEU A 49 27.25 11.39 -3.16
CA LEU A 49 28.63 11.06 -2.76
C LEU A 49 29.66 11.53 -3.80
N MET A 50 29.33 11.50 -5.09
CA MET A 50 30.25 11.85 -6.19
C MET A 50 30.33 13.35 -6.48
N GLY A 51 29.69 14.20 -5.68
CA GLY A 51 29.89 15.65 -5.72
C GLY A 51 29.50 16.31 -7.05
N LYS A 52 28.73 15.63 -7.91
CA LYS A 52 28.14 16.24 -9.09
C LYS A 52 27.02 17.12 -8.56
N SER A 53 27.32 18.40 -8.41
CA SER A 53 26.42 19.45 -7.93
C SER A 53 25.00 19.10 -8.35
N ALA A 54 24.17 18.74 -7.37
CA ALA A 54 22.74 18.71 -7.57
C ALA A 54 22.40 20.01 -8.31
N PRO A 55 21.60 20.01 -9.39
CA PRO A 55 21.00 21.25 -9.85
C PRO A 55 20.35 21.80 -8.59
N THR A 56 20.88 22.93 -8.10
CA THR A 56 20.54 23.53 -6.81
C THR A 56 19.08 23.22 -6.54
N ALA A 57 18.82 22.25 -5.65
CA ALA A 57 17.49 22.10 -5.12
C ALA A 57 17.32 23.43 -4.43
N ALA A 58 16.62 24.36 -5.11
CA ALA A 58 16.33 25.67 -4.58
C ALA A 58 15.94 25.42 -3.14
N PRO A 59 16.50 26.17 -2.16
CA PRO A 59 16.04 26.03 -0.80
C PRO A 59 14.52 26.04 -0.92
N VAL A 60 13.88 24.95 -0.50
CA VAL A 60 12.43 24.93 -0.34
C VAL A 60 12.22 25.98 0.72
N THR A 61 12.13 27.23 0.25
CA THR A 61 11.57 28.31 0.99
C THR A 61 10.26 27.70 1.41
N THR A 62 10.09 27.63 2.72
CA THR A 62 8.79 27.47 3.34
C THR A 62 7.96 28.71 2.96
N SER A 63 7.78 28.98 1.66
CA SER A 63 6.62 29.70 1.20
C SER A 63 5.50 28.75 1.54
N SER A 64 4.85 29.07 2.66
CA SER A 64 3.54 28.56 3.03
C SER A 64 2.60 28.90 1.87
N THR A 65 2.67 28.11 0.80
CA THR A 65 1.65 28.07 -0.22
C THR A 65 0.60 27.15 0.39
N PRO A 66 -0.52 27.70 0.91
CA PRO A 66 -1.57 26.85 1.42
C PRO A 66 -1.98 25.89 0.30
N PRO A 67 -2.20 24.60 0.61
CA PRO A 67 -2.63 23.65 -0.40
C PRO A 67 -3.87 24.18 -1.10
N ALA A 68 -3.93 23.98 -2.43
CA ALA A 68 -5.07 24.39 -3.23
C ALA A 68 -6.36 23.89 -2.55
N LYS A 69 -7.24 24.83 -2.16
CA LYS A 69 -8.54 24.49 -1.59
C LYS A 69 -9.32 23.77 -2.67
N VAL A 70 -9.47 22.45 -2.52
CA VAL A 70 -10.37 21.68 -3.37
C VAL A 70 -11.78 22.04 -2.93
N ASP A 71 -12.47 22.85 -3.74
CA ASP A 71 -13.89 23.15 -3.57
C ASP A 71 -14.69 21.84 -3.73
N ARG A 72 -14.91 21.17 -2.60
CA ARG A 72 -15.59 19.87 -2.51
C ARG A 72 -17.06 19.93 -2.96
N ALA A 73 -17.56 21.13 -3.26
CA ALA A 73 -18.92 21.41 -3.70
C ALA A 73 -19.16 21.17 -5.20
N LYS A 74 -18.13 20.89 -6.01
CA LYS A 74 -18.28 20.60 -7.45
C LYS A 74 -18.47 19.11 -7.76
N GLY A 75 -19.28 18.44 -6.95
CA GLY A 75 -19.66 17.05 -7.17
C GLY A 75 -21.17 16.89 -7.05
N THR A 76 -21.73 15.87 -7.70
CA THR A 76 -23.15 15.49 -7.61
C THR A 76 -23.55 14.87 -6.26
N LEU A 77 -22.61 14.79 -5.32
CA LEU A 77 -22.84 14.24 -3.99
C LEU A 77 -23.50 15.29 -3.11
N SER A 78 -24.70 14.97 -2.65
CA SER A 78 -25.44 15.77 -1.67
C SER A 78 -24.80 15.62 -0.29
N PRO A 79 -24.87 16.62 0.61
CA PRO A 79 -24.36 16.50 1.98
C PRO A 79 -24.68 15.19 2.74
N PRO A 80 -25.88 14.58 2.62
CA PRO A 80 -26.15 13.27 3.24
C PRO A 80 -25.32 12.11 2.66
N ASP A 81 -24.88 12.17 1.40
CA ASP A 81 -24.07 11.13 0.76
C ASP A 81 -22.64 11.08 1.34
N MET A 82 -22.23 12.14 2.04
CA MET A 82 -20.93 12.22 2.71
C MET A 82 -20.91 11.51 4.07
N LEU A 83 -22.05 11.03 4.57
CA LEU A 83 -22.12 10.28 5.82
C LEU A 83 -21.97 8.79 5.52
N PRO A 84 -20.94 8.11 6.05
CA PRO A 84 -20.80 6.68 5.86
C PRO A 84 -21.98 5.95 6.51
N GLU A 85 -22.74 5.17 5.73
CA GLU A 85 -23.92 4.45 6.21
C GLU A 85 -23.64 3.56 7.44
N TRP A 86 -22.40 3.07 7.57
CA TRP A 86 -21.96 2.23 8.69
C TRP A 86 -21.94 2.94 10.05
N ARG A 87 -21.96 4.29 10.10
CA ARG A 87 -22.01 5.05 11.37
C ARG A 87 -23.37 5.02 12.06
N GLY A 88 -24.39 4.48 11.41
CA GLY A 88 -25.76 4.46 11.94
C GLY A 88 -26.44 5.83 11.90
N LYS A 89 -27.77 5.84 11.93
CA LYS A 89 -28.56 7.08 11.95
C LYS A 89 -28.31 7.78 13.30
N PRO A 90 -28.01 9.09 13.33
CA PRO A 90 -27.92 9.81 14.58
C PRO A 90 -29.25 9.69 15.32
N ALA A 91 -29.20 9.35 16.61
CA ALA A 91 -30.39 9.22 17.43
C ALA A 91 -31.17 10.55 17.38
N LYS A 92 -32.48 10.46 17.10
CA LYS A 92 -33.39 11.60 17.29
C LYS A 92 -33.36 11.93 18.78
N SER A 93 -32.70 13.03 19.15
CA SER A 93 -32.97 13.67 20.42
C SER A 93 -34.44 14.07 20.39
N GLY A 94 -35.27 13.38 21.18
CA GLY A 94 -36.64 13.80 21.44
C GLY A 94 -36.62 15.18 22.08
N ALA A 95 -37.64 15.96 21.72
CA ALA A 95 -38.00 17.22 22.38
C ALA A 95 -38.34 16.99 23.85
#